data_AF-A0A137Q3X7-F1
#
_entry.id   AF-A0A137Q3X7-F1
#
_cell.length_a   1.000
_cell.length_b   1.000
_cell.length_c   1.000
_cell.angle_alpha   90.00
_cell.angle_beta   90.00
_cell.angle_gamma   90.00
#
_symmetry.space_group_name_H-M   'P 1'
#
loop_
_entity.id
_entity.type
_entity.pdbx_description
1 polymer ?
#
loop_
_entity_poly.entity_id
_entity_poly.type
_entity_poly.pdbx_seq_one_letter_code
_entity_poly.pdbx_strand_id
1 'polypeptide(L)'
;MRQSSLRNHFVLVGPAWVVHNSRASDTAMAYFEVWDSQRGTHAANLMGHSLQFSHWTVRILEANANPGASLCQCCWTWGHLSKSCHAKAPQCPLCGGPHYQDGHCAFAVCCKGNPSQGVPKTLEGQPCPHPPRCLNCCQAHAATSKQCPFWHHWFNKDWLR
;
A
#
# COMPACT_ATOMS: atom_id res chain seq x y z
N MET A 1 -4.34 31.52 8.01
CA MET A 1 -3.47 30.46 8.58
C MET A 1 -2.05 31.02 8.65
N ARG A 2 -1.44 31.10 9.85
CA ARG A 2 -0.02 31.45 9.96
C ARG A 2 0.81 30.33 9.31
N GLN A 3 1.68 30.67 8.36
CA GLN A 3 2.61 29.69 7.80
C GLN A 3 3.58 29.27 8.91
N SER A 4 3.65 27.97 9.18
CA SER A 4 4.60 27.40 10.15
C SER A 4 6.03 27.65 9.67
N SER A 5 6.93 28.04 10.57
CA SER A 5 8.38 28.17 10.30
C SER A 5 9.00 26.88 9.77
N LEU A 6 8.33 25.74 9.98
CA LEU A 6 8.77 24.41 9.54
C LEU A 6 8.48 24.14 8.06
N ARG A 7 7.69 24.97 7.36
CA ARG A 7 7.28 24.73 5.96
C ARG A 7 8.47 24.56 5.00
N ASN A 8 9.59 25.21 5.28
CA ASN A 8 10.79 25.15 4.44
C ASN A 8 11.74 24.00 4.81
N HIS A 9 11.47 23.26 5.88
CA HIS A 9 12.39 22.25 6.40
C HIS A 9 12.16 20.86 5.80
N PHE A 10 10.96 20.62 5.23
CA PHE A 10 10.58 19.32 4.69
C PHE A 10 9.54 19.42 3.57
N VAL A 11 9.48 18.37 2.75
CA VAL A 11 8.44 18.17 1.73
C VAL A 11 7.68 16.90 2.09
N LEU A 12 6.35 16.96 2.13
CA LEU A 12 5.53 15.77 2.35
C LEU A 12 5.44 14.94 1.07
N VAL A 13 5.62 13.63 1.17
CA VAL A 13 5.45 12.68 0.04
C VAL A 13 3.97 12.43 -0.25
N GLY A 14 3.11 12.66 0.75
CA GLY A 14 1.68 12.43 0.66
C GLY A 14 0.91 12.98 1.87
N PRO A 15 -0.39 12.68 1.96
CA PRO A 15 -1.20 13.08 3.10
C PRO A 15 -0.73 12.38 4.39
N ALA A 16 -0.87 13.07 5.51
CA ALA A 16 -0.70 12.47 6.83
C ALA A 16 -1.87 11.51 7.13
N TRP A 17 -1.61 10.47 7.92
CA TRP A 17 -2.63 9.55 8.40
C TRP A 17 -2.66 9.51 9.93
N VAL A 18 -3.86 9.43 10.50
CA VAL A 18 -4.10 9.45 11.94
C VAL A 18 -4.49 8.05 12.40
N VAL A 19 -3.81 7.57 13.44
CA VAL A 19 -4.06 6.26 14.04
C VAL A 19 -4.48 6.49 15.49
N HIS A 20 -5.66 5.99 15.86
CA HIS A 20 -6.06 5.95 17.25
C HIS A 20 -5.24 4.91 17.99
N ASN A 21 -4.73 5.25 19.18
CA ASN A 21 -3.91 4.33 19.97
C ASN A 21 -4.72 3.10 20.43
N SER A 22 -6.04 3.23 20.56
CA SER A 22 -6.98 2.13 20.74
C SER A 22 -8.41 2.60 20.41
N ARG A 23 -9.37 1.66 20.31
CA ARG A 23 -10.80 1.99 20.07
C ARG A 23 -11.41 2.88 21.14
N ALA A 24 -10.88 2.84 22.36
CA ALA A 24 -11.38 3.64 23.50
C ALA A 24 -10.46 4.83 23.84
N SER A 25 -9.39 5.07 23.06
CA SER A 25 -8.44 6.14 23.38
C SER A 25 -8.96 7.49 22.87
N ASP A 26 -8.80 8.50 23.72
CA ASP A 26 -8.91 9.92 23.41
C ASP A 26 -7.64 10.50 22.77
N THR A 27 -6.59 9.69 22.63
CA THR A 27 -5.33 10.06 21.97
C THR A 27 -5.17 9.38 20.62
N ALA A 28 -4.56 10.10 19.68
CA ALA A 28 -4.23 9.59 18.36
C ALA A 28 -2.83 10.06 17.96
N MET A 29 -2.16 9.26 17.13
CA MET A 29 -0.86 9.57 16.57
C MET A 29 -1.00 9.81 15.06
N ALA A 30 -0.52 10.97 14.62
CA ALA A 30 -0.46 11.31 13.21
C ALA A 30 0.91 10.96 12.64
N TYR A 31 0.93 10.16 11.58
CA TYR A 31 2.12 9.82 10.83
C TYR A 31 2.09 10.53 9.48
N PHE A 32 3.27 10.89 8.98
CA PHE A 32 3.41 11.51 7.67
C PHE A 32 4.77 11.14 7.09
N GLU A 33 4.81 10.99 5.78
CA GLU A 33 6.04 10.72 5.04
C GLU A 33 6.67 12.02 4.58
N VAL A 34 7.98 12.10 4.76
CA VAL A 34 8.82 13.22 4.36
C VAL A 34 9.74 12.76 3.25
N TRP A 35 9.81 13.54 2.18
CA TRP A 35 10.81 13.35 1.15
C TRP A 35 12.18 13.67 1.76
N ASP A 36 13.12 12.76 1.62
CA ASP A 36 14.44 12.90 2.23
C ASP A 36 15.56 12.56 1.25
N SER A 37 16.74 13.10 1.52
CA SER A 37 17.97 12.70 0.86
C SER A 37 18.40 11.31 1.36
N GLN A 38 19.31 10.66 0.64
CA GLN A 38 19.89 9.37 1.06
C GLN A 38 20.53 9.44 2.46
N ARG A 39 20.89 10.64 2.94
CA ARG A 39 21.50 10.87 4.25
C ARG A 39 20.49 11.14 5.37
N GLY A 40 19.19 11.22 5.09
CA GLY A 40 18.17 11.44 6.11
C GLY A 40 18.13 12.86 6.69
N THR A 41 18.63 13.85 5.94
CA THR A 41 18.85 15.21 6.44
C THR A 41 17.55 15.93 6.78
N HIS A 42 16.47 15.72 6.02
CA HIS A 42 15.19 16.39 6.24
C HIS A 42 14.44 15.81 7.43
N ALA A 43 14.43 14.48 7.59
CA ALA A 43 13.86 13.82 8.75
C ALA A 43 14.62 14.22 10.02
N ALA A 44 15.96 14.20 10.00
CA ALA A 44 16.79 14.61 11.13
C ALA A 44 16.50 16.06 11.56
N ASN A 45 16.35 16.98 10.60
CA ASN A 45 16.01 18.37 10.88
C ASN A 45 14.61 18.54 11.49
N LEU A 46 13.69 17.61 11.25
CA LEU A 46 12.35 17.63 11.84
C LEU A 46 12.30 17.10 13.28
N MET A 47 13.25 16.25 13.66
CA MET A 47 13.22 15.60 14.97
C MET A 47 13.31 16.63 16.10
N GLY A 48 12.46 16.46 17.11
CA GLY A 48 12.42 17.35 18.27
C GLY A 48 11.72 18.69 18.05
N HIS A 49 11.37 19.04 16.81
CA HIS A 49 10.50 20.19 16.55
C HIS A 49 9.06 19.91 16.99
N SER A 50 8.31 20.97 17.27
CA SER A 50 6.90 20.88 17.68
C SER A 50 6.00 21.61 16.69
N LEU A 51 4.83 21.03 16.44
CA LEU A 51 3.74 21.61 15.67
C LEU A 51 2.68 22.15 16.63
N GLN A 52 2.17 23.35 16.33
CA GLN A 52 1.04 23.92 17.05
C GLN A 52 -0.26 23.59 16.33
N PHE A 53 -1.17 22.89 17.01
CA PHE A 53 -2.52 22.60 16.56
C PHE A 53 -3.53 23.24 17.52
N SER A 54 -4.06 24.40 17.17
CA SER A 54 -4.90 25.22 18.07
C SER A 54 -4.14 25.54 19.37
N HIS A 55 -4.56 25.01 20.51
CA HIS A 55 -3.90 25.15 21.82
C HIS A 55 -2.98 23.98 22.17
N TRP A 56 -2.87 22.97 21.30
CA TRP A 56 -2.04 21.80 21.51
C TRP A 56 -0.66 21.96 20.88
N THR A 57 0.38 21.67 21.66
CA THR A 57 1.75 21.53 21.16
C THR A 57 2.06 20.06 20.96
N VAL A 58 2.23 19.63 19.71
CA VAL A 58 2.52 18.24 19.35
C VAL A 58 3.99 18.12 18.98
N ARG A 59 4.75 17.25 19.66
CA ARG A 59 6.15 16.98 19.30
C ARG A 59 6.25 16.04 18.11
N ILE A 60 7.15 16.34 17.20
CA ILE A 60 7.53 15.43 16.12
C ILE A 60 8.57 14.45 16.70
N LEU A 61 8.23 13.17 16.63
CA LEU A 61 9.08 12.07 17.06
C LEU A 61 9.43 11.20 15.85
N GLU A 62 10.55 10.51 15.95
CA GLU A 62 10.89 9.47 14.97
C GLU A 62 9.85 8.35 15.09
N ALA A 63 9.21 8.02 13.98
CA ALA A 63 8.38 6.83 13.95
C ALA A 63 9.32 5.61 14.09
N ASN A 64 9.04 4.71 15.04
CA ASN A 64 9.64 3.39 15.02
C ASN A 64 9.54 2.84 13.60
N ALA A 65 10.59 2.20 13.09
CA ALA A 65 10.58 1.54 11.80
C ALA A 65 9.44 0.51 11.76
N ASN A 66 8.25 0.99 11.38
CA ASN A 66 7.08 0.20 11.10
C ASN A 66 7.01 0.25 9.58
N PRO A 67 7.57 -0.74 8.87
CA PRO A 67 7.57 -0.77 7.40
C PRO A 67 6.16 -0.93 6.81
N GLY A 68 5.12 -0.57 7.58
CA GLY A 68 3.76 -1.05 7.50
C GLY A 68 3.69 -2.57 7.41
N ALA A 69 2.50 -3.08 7.19
CA ALA A 69 2.37 -4.37 6.60
C ALA A 69 2.80 -4.29 5.14
N SER A 70 3.71 -5.16 4.75
CA SER A 70 4.08 -5.33 3.35
C SER A 70 2.94 -5.97 2.56
N LEU A 71 2.78 -5.52 1.32
CA LEU A 71 2.13 -6.31 0.29
C LEU A 71 3.05 -7.45 -0.10
N CYS A 72 2.65 -8.69 0.20
CA CYS A 72 3.42 -9.87 -0.17
C CYS A 72 3.53 -9.97 -1.70
N GLN A 73 4.74 -10.12 -2.23
CA GLN A 73 4.97 -10.25 -3.68
C GLN A 73 4.73 -11.68 -4.21
N CYS A 74 4.50 -12.64 -3.30
CA CYS A 74 4.17 -14.02 -3.66
C CYS A 74 2.65 -14.22 -3.83
N CYS A 75 1.85 -13.83 -2.83
CA CYS A 75 0.40 -14.00 -2.85
C CYS A 75 -0.40 -12.71 -3.03
N TRP A 76 0.26 -11.55 -3.14
CA TRP A 76 -0.40 -10.24 -3.32
C TRP A 76 -1.45 -9.91 -2.25
N THR A 77 -1.32 -10.48 -1.07
CA THR A 77 -2.09 -10.09 0.11
C THR A 77 -1.27 -9.23 1.06
N TRP A 78 -1.93 -8.27 1.69
CA TRP A 78 -1.32 -7.45 2.73
C TRP A 78 -1.22 -8.25 4.04
N GLY A 79 -0.35 -7.78 4.94
CA GLY A 79 -0.26 -8.31 6.31
C GLY A 79 1.01 -9.11 6.62
N HIS A 80 1.80 -9.49 5.61
CA HIS A 80 3.02 -10.27 5.81
C HIS A 80 4.08 -10.03 4.73
N LEU A 81 5.34 -10.36 5.04
CA LEU A 81 6.46 -10.24 4.10
C LEU A 81 6.50 -11.46 3.19
N SER A 82 7.01 -11.30 1.96
CA SER A 82 7.18 -12.44 1.03
C SER A 82 7.98 -13.58 1.64
N LYS A 83 8.99 -13.27 2.48
CA LYS A 83 9.82 -14.26 3.17
C LYS A 83 9.07 -15.12 4.20
N SER A 84 7.92 -14.65 4.69
CA SER A 84 7.06 -15.35 5.64
C SER A 84 5.75 -15.81 4.99
N CYS A 85 5.70 -15.84 3.66
CA CYS A 85 4.52 -16.28 2.93
C CYS A 85 4.42 -17.81 2.94
N HIS A 86 3.23 -18.33 3.20
CA HIS A 86 2.94 -19.77 3.17
C HIS A 86 2.29 -20.24 1.86
N ALA A 87 2.16 -19.36 0.86
CA ALA A 87 1.66 -19.76 -0.45
C ALA A 87 2.62 -20.77 -1.10
N LYS A 88 2.08 -21.89 -1.59
CA LYS A 88 2.87 -22.96 -2.22
C LYS A 88 3.43 -22.58 -3.59
N ALA A 89 2.83 -21.58 -4.23
CA ALA A 89 3.23 -21.06 -5.53
C ALA A 89 2.94 -19.55 -5.60
N PRO A 90 3.69 -18.81 -6.43
CA PRO A 90 3.38 -17.43 -6.77
C PRO A 90 1.97 -17.31 -7.36
N GLN A 91 1.28 -16.24 -6.98
CA GLN A 91 -0.03 -15.89 -7.50
C GLN A 91 0.09 -14.74 -8.50
N CYS A 92 -0.79 -14.77 -9.49
CA CYS A 92 -0.90 -13.71 -10.47
C CYS A 92 -1.57 -12.50 -9.82
N PRO A 93 -0.97 -11.30 -9.87
CA PRO A 93 -1.60 -10.08 -9.31
C PRO A 93 -2.88 -9.66 -10.05
N LEU A 94 -3.11 -10.17 -11.26
CA LEU A 94 -4.26 -9.82 -12.09
C LEU A 94 -5.49 -10.67 -11.78
N CYS A 95 -5.32 -11.97 -11.53
CA CYS A 95 -6.43 -12.92 -11.36
C CYS A 95 -6.32 -13.84 -10.14
N GLY A 96 -5.20 -13.83 -9.41
CA GLY A 96 -4.95 -14.70 -8.25
C GLY A 96 -4.62 -16.16 -8.58
N GLY A 97 -4.54 -16.52 -9.88
CA GLY A 97 -4.19 -17.88 -10.30
C GLY A 97 -2.72 -18.23 -10.01
N PRO A 98 -2.36 -19.52 -9.93
CA PRO A 98 -1.02 -19.98 -9.57
C PRO A 98 -0.03 -19.87 -10.74
N HIS A 99 0.27 -18.64 -11.16
CA HIS A 99 1.23 -18.31 -12.21
C HIS A 99 1.75 -16.89 -12.02
N TYR A 100 2.92 -16.58 -12.59
CA TYR A 100 3.45 -15.22 -12.64
C TYR A 100 2.65 -14.33 -13.60
N GLN A 101 2.72 -13.01 -13.40
CA GLN A 101 2.04 -12.05 -14.28
C GLN A 101 2.41 -12.23 -15.75
N ASP A 102 3.68 -12.51 -16.06
CA ASP A 102 4.15 -12.69 -17.44
C ASP A 102 3.50 -13.90 -18.14
N GLY A 103 3.11 -14.92 -17.37
CA GLY A 103 2.40 -16.09 -17.87
C GLY A 103 0.88 -15.90 -17.98
N HIS A 104 0.34 -14.73 -17.64
CA HIS A 104 -1.10 -14.55 -17.47
C HIS A 104 -1.90 -14.92 -18.73
N CYS A 105 -1.55 -14.39 -19.90
CA CYS A 105 -2.26 -14.69 -21.15
C CYS A 105 -2.17 -16.17 -21.57
N ALA A 106 -1.15 -16.91 -21.09
CA ALA A 106 -0.97 -18.31 -21.39
C ALA A 106 -1.78 -19.23 -20.44
N PHE A 107 -1.83 -18.90 -19.15
CA PHE A 107 -2.36 -19.79 -18.11
C PHE A 107 -3.71 -19.36 -17.55
N ALA A 108 -4.08 -18.08 -17.62
CA ALA A 108 -5.31 -17.59 -17.02
C ALA A 108 -6.53 -17.97 -17.86
N VAL A 109 -7.50 -18.62 -17.21
CA VAL A 109 -8.77 -19.03 -17.83
C VAL A 109 -9.49 -17.84 -18.49
N CYS A 110 -9.40 -16.66 -17.88
CA CYS A 110 -9.99 -15.43 -18.37
C CYS A 110 -9.38 -14.89 -19.67
N CYS A 111 -8.15 -15.28 -20.02
CA CYS A 111 -7.44 -14.80 -21.22
C CYS A 111 -7.16 -15.91 -22.25
N LYS A 112 -7.35 -17.18 -21.89
CA LYS A 112 -7.08 -18.33 -22.75
C LYS A 112 -7.93 -18.35 -24.04
N GLY A 113 -9.00 -17.56 -24.10
CA GLY A 113 -9.98 -17.59 -25.18
C GLY A 113 -10.87 -18.83 -25.09
N ASN A 114 -12.03 -18.78 -25.75
CA ASN A 114 -12.92 -19.93 -25.87
C ASN A 114 -13.30 -20.13 -27.35
N PRO A 115 -12.62 -21.05 -28.06
CA PRO A 115 -12.89 -21.33 -29.47
C PRO A 115 -14.35 -21.74 -29.72
N SER A 116 -14.96 -22.47 -28.79
CA SER A 116 -16.36 -22.92 -28.88
C SER A 116 -17.38 -21.78 -28.74
N GLN A 117 -16.96 -20.62 -28.23
CA GLN A 117 -17.79 -19.41 -28.11
C GLN A 117 -17.31 -18.27 -29.02
N GLY A 118 -16.35 -18.54 -29.93
CA GLY A 118 -15.78 -17.52 -30.80
C GLY A 118 -15.02 -16.41 -30.06
N VAL A 119 -14.66 -16.61 -28.78
CA VAL A 119 -13.92 -15.62 -28.01
C VAL A 119 -12.43 -15.77 -28.31
N PRO A 120 -11.79 -14.79 -28.97
CA PRO A 120 -10.39 -14.88 -29.32
C PRO A 120 -9.52 -14.89 -28.06
N LYS A 121 -8.41 -15.64 -28.12
CA LYS A 121 -7.37 -15.59 -27.09
C LYS A 121 -6.78 -14.18 -27.05
N THR A 122 -6.50 -13.67 -25.86
CA THR A 122 -5.76 -12.40 -25.73
C THR A 122 -4.37 -12.59 -26.31
N LEU A 123 -4.01 -11.79 -27.32
CA LEU A 123 -2.69 -11.83 -27.94
C LEU A 123 -1.62 -11.45 -26.91
N GLU A 124 -0.45 -12.06 -27.04
CA GLU A 124 0.69 -11.76 -26.19
C GLU A 124 1.10 -10.28 -26.32
N GLY A 125 1.31 -9.61 -25.19
CA GLY A 125 1.60 -8.17 -25.14
C GLY A 125 0.37 -7.25 -25.22
N GLN A 126 -0.84 -7.75 -25.50
CA GLN A 126 -2.06 -6.95 -25.40
C GLN A 126 -2.55 -6.87 -23.94
N PRO A 127 -3.12 -5.72 -23.51
CA PRO A 127 -3.72 -5.61 -22.18
C PRO A 127 -4.88 -6.60 -22.05
N CYS A 128 -5.03 -7.19 -20.87
CA CYS A 128 -6.12 -8.12 -20.60
C CYS A 128 -7.48 -7.42 -20.80
N PRO A 129 -8.49 -8.11 -21.35
CA PRO A 129 -9.79 -7.51 -21.66
C PRO A 129 -10.63 -7.21 -20.42
N HIS A 130 -10.15 -7.58 -19.23
CA HIS A 130 -10.82 -7.35 -17.96
C HIS A 130 -9.89 -6.58 -17.01
N PRO A 131 -10.45 -5.78 -16.08
CA PRO A 131 -9.65 -5.18 -15.03
C PRO A 131 -9.02 -6.26 -14.14
N PRO A 132 -7.91 -5.95 -13.45
CA PRO A 132 -7.39 -6.80 -12.38
C PRO A 132 -8.42 -6.98 -11.28
N ARG A 133 -8.39 -8.13 -10.61
CA ARG A 133 -9.22 -8.39 -9.42
C ARG A 133 -8.34 -8.40 -8.16
N CYS A 134 -8.61 -7.47 -7.25
CA CYS A 134 -7.84 -7.34 -6.01
C CYS A 134 -8.00 -8.58 -5.14
N LEU A 135 -6.90 -9.20 -4.73
CA LEU A 135 -6.92 -10.40 -3.86
C LEU A 135 -7.28 -10.09 -2.40
N ASN A 136 -7.38 -8.81 -2.04
CA ASN A 136 -7.67 -8.39 -0.66
C ASN A 136 -9.13 -7.96 -0.49
N CYS A 137 -9.65 -7.11 -1.38
CA CYS A 137 -11.03 -6.60 -1.30
C CYS A 137 -11.96 -7.12 -2.41
N CYS A 138 -11.44 -7.97 -3.32
CA CYS A 138 -12.19 -8.56 -4.43
C CYS A 138 -12.76 -7.57 -5.48
N GLN A 139 -12.38 -6.29 -5.41
CA GLN A 139 -12.84 -5.24 -6.34
C GLN A 139 -11.97 -5.18 -7.62
N ALA A 140 -12.48 -4.45 -8.63
CA ALA A 140 -11.88 -4.29 -9.96
C ALA A 140 -10.68 -3.32 -9.96
N HIS A 141 -9.61 -3.66 -9.23
CA HIS A 141 -8.32 -2.97 -9.26
C HIS A 141 -7.20 -3.91 -8.81
N ALA A 142 -5.94 -3.54 -9.06
CA ALA A 142 -4.78 -4.29 -8.57
C ALA A 142 -4.59 -4.13 -7.04
N ALA A 143 -4.01 -5.12 -6.37
CA ALA A 143 -3.72 -5.06 -4.93
C ALA A 143 -2.76 -3.92 -4.52
N THR A 144 -1.98 -3.41 -5.48
CA THR A 144 -1.09 -2.24 -5.37
C THR A 144 -1.82 -0.89 -5.51
N SER A 145 -3.10 -0.90 -5.87
CA SER A 145 -3.87 0.33 -6.10
C SER A 145 -4.09 1.08 -4.78
N LYS A 146 -3.87 2.40 -4.81
CA LYS A 146 -4.22 3.31 -3.72
C LYS A 146 -5.72 3.38 -3.42
N GLN A 147 -6.55 2.85 -4.33
CA GLN A 147 -8.00 2.73 -4.15
C GLN A 147 -8.39 1.53 -3.26
N CYS A 148 -7.45 0.61 -3.01
CA CYS A 148 -7.71 -0.55 -2.17
C CYS A 148 -7.81 -0.12 -0.71
N PRO A 149 -8.86 -0.50 0.04
CA PRO A 149 -8.94 -0.21 1.47
C PRO A 149 -7.73 -0.71 2.26
N PHE A 150 -7.12 -1.83 1.83
CA PHE A 150 -5.90 -2.36 2.43
C PHE A 150 -4.69 -1.45 2.26
N TRP A 151 -4.64 -0.65 1.18
CA TRP A 151 -3.61 0.38 1.02
C TRP A 151 -3.78 1.47 2.08
N HIS A 152 -5.00 1.88 2.40
CA HIS A 152 -5.24 2.91 3.42
C HIS A 152 -5.01 2.41 4.85
N HIS A 153 -5.15 1.11 5.08
CA HIS A 153 -4.96 0.49 6.39
C HIS A 153 -3.64 -0.28 6.52
N TRP A 154 -2.70 -0.10 5.60
CA TRP A 154 -1.44 -0.84 5.58
C TRP A 154 -0.63 -0.72 6.88
N PHE A 155 -0.78 0.36 7.65
CA PHE A 155 -0.16 0.56 8.95
C PHE A 155 -0.93 -0.08 10.13
N ASN A 156 -2.20 -0.46 9.94
CA ASN A 156 -3.09 -1.02 10.96
C ASN A 156 -3.05 -2.56 10.94
N LYS A 157 -2.16 -3.15 11.74
CA LYS A 157 -1.98 -4.61 11.80
C LYS A 157 -3.23 -5.37 12.23
N ASP A 158 -4.08 -4.79 13.07
CA ASP A 158 -5.31 -5.45 13.52
C ASP A 158 -6.37 -5.51 12.42
N TRP A 159 -6.34 -4.55 11.50
CA TRP A 159 -7.25 -4.52 10.36
C TRP A 159 -6.83 -5.48 9.24
N LEU A 160 -5.55 -5.84 9.17
CA LEU A 160 -4.98 -6.68 8.11
C LEU A 160 -4.95 -8.18 8.45
N ARG A 161 -5.47 -8.56 9.62
CA ARG A 161 -5.53 -9.96 10.10
C ARG A 161 -6.79 -10.67 9.64
#